data_AF-A0AA38CT83-F1
#
_entry.id   AF-A0AA38CT83-F1
#
_cell.length_a   1.000
_cell.length_b   1.000
_cell.length_c   1.000
_cell.angle_alpha   90.00
_cell.angle_beta   90.00
_cell.angle_gamma   90.00
#
_symmetry.space_group_name_H-M   'P 1'
#
loop_
_entity.id
_entity.type
_entity.pdbx_description
1 polymer ?
#
loop_
_entity_poly.entity_id
_entity_poly.type
_entity_poly.pdbx_seq_one_letter_code
_entity_poly.pdbx_strand_id
1 'polypeptide(L)'
;LSINKESFGDFGKQKTQATSTAKTQKAREKVASGRISAKKLRSKMSKAWMSFLMLPLPVDVYKKTLANLHKTVVPYLSNPILLSDFLTRSYDIGGITSVMALNSLFILITQHDLEYPDFYNKLYALLEPPIFMARYRSQFFELLDKCLKSSHLPAYLAAAFAKKLSRLALYTPPSGSLLVIALIHNLLRRHPSINCLVHRDHIEMAEAEAIKTNEPEKNVDKHSAITTKPGADPFVREEKDTLKSKALQSSLWEIETLRRHYCPAVSRFVASLENDLTVRSKTTEVAVKDFSSGSYGTIFLEEVSRRIKQVPLAFYKTIPSTLFPEKAAQDSAPGLDFA
;
A
#
# COMPACT_ATOMS: atom_id res chain seq x y z
N LEU A 1 -7.90 3.42 68.16
CA LEU A 1 -8.86 3.87 69.18
C LEU A 1 -8.10 4.71 70.20
N SER A 2 -8.61 5.93 70.46
CA SER A 2 -8.13 6.97 71.40
C SER A 2 -6.87 7.75 70.95
N ILE A 3 -6.88 8.98 70.40
CA ILE A 3 -7.56 10.29 70.64
C ILE A 3 -6.85 11.20 71.67
N ASN A 4 -6.62 12.47 71.23
CA ASN A 4 -6.34 13.76 71.91
C ASN A 4 -4.88 14.23 72.09
N LYS A 5 -4.46 15.40 71.56
CA LYS A 5 -4.77 16.84 71.90
C LYS A 5 -4.25 17.18 73.31
N GLU A 6 -3.54 18.27 73.64
CA GLU A 6 -3.30 19.64 73.14
C GLU A 6 -2.00 20.15 73.83
N SER A 7 -1.26 21.17 73.36
CA SER A 7 -1.37 22.53 73.94
C SER A 7 -0.40 23.55 73.29
N PHE A 8 -0.92 24.79 73.19
CA PHE A 8 -0.28 26.09 72.95
C PHE A 8 0.89 26.38 73.94
N GLY A 9 1.86 27.27 73.73
CA GLY A 9 2.15 28.33 72.75
C GLY A 9 3.29 29.21 73.30
N ASP A 10 3.85 30.12 72.49
CA ASP A 10 4.07 31.56 72.79
C ASP A 10 5.17 32.18 71.90
N PHE A 11 4.92 33.45 71.58
CA PHE A 11 5.56 34.32 70.61
C PHE A 11 6.85 34.96 71.11
N GLY A 12 7.87 35.03 70.24
CA GLY A 12 9.02 35.93 70.39
C GLY A 12 9.35 36.61 69.06
N LYS A 13 8.86 37.84 68.89
CA LYS A 13 9.07 38.71 67.71
C LYS A 13 10.54 39.05 67.50
N GLN A 14 11.01 39.01 66.25
CA GLN A 14 11.95 40.02 65.74
C GLN A 14 11.68 40.30 64.24
N LYS A 15 11.33 41.58 63.97
CA LYS A 15 11.39 42.27 62.67
C LYS A 15 12.81 42.05 62.10
N THR A 16 13.10 41.97 60.80
CA THR A 16 12.83 42.92 59.72
C THR A 16 13.52 42.36 58.47
N GLN A 17 12.86 42.33 57.31
CA GLN A 17 13.41 42.52 55.93
C GLN A 17 12.35 42.10 54.89
N ALA A 18 11.30 42.91 54.76
CA ALA A 18 10.19 42.70 53.82
C ALA A 18 10.41 43.35 52.44
N THR A 19 11.65 43.39 51.93
CA THR A 19 11.96 44.10 50.67
C THR A 19 12.54 43.21 49.56
N SER A 20 12.77 41.91 49.78
CA SER A 20 13.25 40.98 48.73
C SER A 20 12.15 40.11 48.12
N THR A 21 11.00 39.96 48.78
CA THR A 21 9.93 39.04 48.35
C THR A 21 9.08 39.59 47.20
N ALA A 22 8.86 40.91 47.13
CA ALA A 22 8.05 41.53 46.07
C ALA A 22 8.71 41.51 44.68
N LYS A 23 10.05 41.66 44.60
CA LYS A 23 10.80 41.52 43.33
C LYS A 23 10.84 40.07 42.84
N THR A 24 10.91 39.12 43.78
CA THR A 24 10.97 37.69 43.48
C THR A 24 9.59 37.11 43.12
N GLN A 25 8.50 37.63 43.70
CA GLN A 25 7.12 37.33 43.29
C GLN A 25 6.76 37.95 41.94
N LYS A 26 7.14 39.22 41.65
CA LYS A 26 6.97 39.80 40.31
C LYS A 26 7.77 39.06 39.23
N ALA A 27 8.92 38.49 39.56
CA ALA A 27 9.68 37.64 38.64
C ALA A 27 8.99 36.28 38.42
N ARG A 28 8.47 35.64 39.47
CA ARG A 28 7.69 34.38 39.35
C ARG A 28 6.34 34.57 38.65
N GLU A 29 5.66 35.69 38.83
CA GLU A 29 4.43 36.04 38.11
C GLU A 29 4.70 36.41 36.64
N LYS A 30 5.83 37.04 36.32
CA LYS A 30 6.28 37.23 34.92
C LYS A 30 6.65 35.91 34.23
N VAL A 31 7.15 34.92 34.98
CA VAL A 31 7.42 33.58 34.45
C VAL A 31 6.13 32.76 34.31
N ALA A 32 5.13 32.99 35.17
CA ALA A 32 3.81 32.35 35.08
C ALA A 32 2.87 32.99 34.03
N SER A 33 3.01 34.29 33.73
CA SER A 33 2.31 34.97 32.62
C SER A 33 2.87 34.59 31.24
N GLY A 34 4.01 33.89 31.22
CA GLY A 34 4.64 33.29 30.05
C GLY A 34 4.03 31.95 29.61
N ARG A 35 2.82 31.58 30.05
CA ARG A 35 2.10 30.44 29.43
C ARG A 35 1.72 30.81 28.00
N ILE A 36 2.60 30.45 27.06
CA ILE A 36 2.35 30.57 25.62
C ILE A 36 1.07 29.80 25.32
N SER A 37 0.03 30.52 24.90
CA SER A 37 -1.22 29.90 24.44
C SER A 37 -0.90 28.82 23.40
N ALA A 38 -1.60 27.68 23.45
CA ALA A 38 -1.42 26.59 22.49
C ALA A 38 -1.53 27.06 21.02
N LYS A 39 -2.34 28.10 20.75
CA LYS A 39 -2.45 28.72 19.43
C LYS A 39 -1.17 29.48 19.03
N LYS A 40 -0.58 30.23 19.97
CA LYS A 40 0.72 30.92 19.77
C LYS A 40 1.87 29.92 19.61
N LEU A 41 1.85 28.81 20.34
CA LEU A 41 2.84 27.74 20.20
C LEU A 41 2.75 27.08 18.82
N ARG A 42 1.54 26.71 18.37
CA ARG A 42 1.32 26.16 17.02
C ARG A 42 1.76 27.11 15.91
N SER A 43 1.51 28.41 16.06
CA SER A 43 1.97 29.42 15.10
C SER A 43 3.50 29.53 15.05
N LYS A 44 4.18 29.57 16.21
CA LYS A 44 5.65 29.59 16.27
C LYS A 44 6.26 28.30 15.72
N MET A 45 5.68 27.14 16.06
CA MET A 45 6.08 25.83 15.56
C MET A 45 5.93 25.76 14.04
N SER A 46 4.80 26.24 13.50
CA SER A 46 4.57 26.33 12.05
C SER A 46 5.63 27.18 11.37
N LYS A 47 5.96 28.34 11.92
CA LYS A 47 6.99 29.22 11.35
C LYS A 47 8.37 28.56 11.36
N ALA A 48 8.73 27.89 12.46
CA ALA A 48 9.99 27.17 12.57
C ALA A 48 10.11 26.03 11.55
N TRP A 49 9.05 25.22 11.39
CA TRP A 49 9.01 24.16 10.38
C TRP A 49 9.09 24.70 8.96
N MET A 50 8.37 25.78 8.63
CA MET A 50 8.48 26.40 7.31
C MET A 50 9.89 26.91 7.04
N SER A 51 10.52 27.58 8.01
CA SER A 51 11.92 28.02 7.88
C SER A 51 12.89 26.85 7.73
N PHE A 52 12.66 25.74 8.43
CA PHE A 52 13.48 24.53 8.32
C PHE A 52 13.34 23.84 6.96
N LEU A 53 12.12 23.70 6.44
CA LEU A 53 11.85 23.05 5.15
C LEU A 53 12.35 23.86 3.94
N MET A 54 12.58 25.16 4.11
CA MET A 54 13.18 26.03 3.09
C MET A 54 14.70 25.89 2.99
N LEU A 55 15.36 25.24 3.95
CA LEU A 55 16.80 25.02 3.90
C LEU A 55 17.16 23.86 2.95
N PRO A 56 18.37 23.87 2.35
CA PRO A 56 18.87 22.72 1.59
C PRO A 56 19.15 21.55 2.55
N LEU A 57 18.18 20.65 2.70
CA LEU A 57 18.28 19.50 3.59
C LEU A 57 19.11 18.38 2.95
N PRO A 58 20.03 17.75 3.71
CA PRO A 58 20.65 16.50 3.29
C PRO A 58 19.61 15.42 3.00
N VAL A 59 19.90 14.54 2.03
CA VAL A 59 18.95 13.53 1.52
C VAL A 59 18.37 12.65 2.62
N ASP A 60 19.18 12.26 3.61
CA ASP A 60 18.73 11.41 4.71
C ASP A 60 17.75 12.12 5.65
N VAL A 61 18.02 13.39 5.94
CA VAL A 61 17.14 14.24 6.76
C VAL A 61 15.83 14.47 6.01
N TYR A 62 15.91 14.77 4.71
CA TYR A 62 14.76 14.98 3.85
C TYR A 62 13.83 13.76 3.78
N LYS A 63 14.38 12.55 3.59
CA LYS A 63 13.59 11.31 3.58
C LYS A 63 12.96 11.02 4.94
N LYS A 64 13.71 11.25 6.03
CA LYS A 64 13.23 11.03 7.40
C LYS A 64 12.13 12.03 7.80
N THR A 65 12.23 13.28 7.35
CA THR A 65 11.20 14.29 7.60
C THR A 65 9.93 13.92 6.85
N LEU A 66 9.99 13.61 5.55
CA LEU A 66 8.83 13.18 4.76
C LEU A 66 8.11 11.96 5.36
N ALA A 67 8.87 10.93 5.75
CA ALA A 67 8.30 9.72 6.33
C ALA A 67 7.50 9.97 7.62
N ASN A 68 7.87 10.98 8.41
CA ASN A 68 7.23 11.28 9.69
C ASN A 68 6.29 12.48 9.65
N LEU A 69 6.26 13.22 8.55
CA LEU A 69 5.58 14.51 8.43
C LEU A 69 4.08 14.40 8.75
N HIS A 70 3.41 13.39 8.19
CA HIS A 70 1.99 13.12 8.40
C HIS A 70 1.61 12.86 9.87
N LYS A 71 2.46 12.18 10.64
CA LYS A 71 2.18 11.86 12.06
C LYS A 71 2.59 12.96 13.02
N THR A 72 3.72 13.60 12.74
CA THR A 72 4.41 14.43 13.74
C THR A 72 4.31 15.93 13.49
N VAL A 73 4.04 16.36 12.26
CA VAL A 73 4.05 17.79 11.89
C VAL A 73 2.65 18.25 11.51
N VAL A 74 2.00 17.58 10.55
CA VAL A 74 0.69 17.99 10.00
C VAL A 74 -0.36 18.30 11.10
N PRO A 75 -0.56 17.47 12.15
CA PRO A 75 -1.57 17.73 13.17
C PRO A 75 -1.31 18.99 14.03
N TYR A 76 -0.07 19.46 14.09
CA TYR A 76 0.34 20.57 14.96
C TYR A 76 0.52 21.89 14.19
N LEU A 77 0.40 21.87 12.85
CA LEU A 77 0.45 23.07 12.04
C LEU A 77 -0.83 23.89 12.18
N SER A 78 -0.70 25.22 12.13
CA SER A 78 -1.86 26.11 12.14
C SER A 78 -2.56 26.14 10.78
N ASN A 79 -1.79 26.06 9.70
CA ASN A 79 -2.30 25.93 8.33
C ASN A 79 -1.46 24.89 7.56
N PRO A 80 -1.91 23.62 7.50
CA PRO A 80 -1.19 22.55 6.81
C PRO A 80 -1.08 22.74 5.29
N ILE A 81 -1.97 23.52 4.67
CA ILE A 81 -1.99 23.76 3.22
C ILE A 81 -0.70 24.41 2.74
N LEU A 82 0.02 25.15 3.59
CA LEU A 82 1.31 25.76 3.25
C LEU A 82 2.40 24.72 2.87
N LEU A 83 2.22 23.45 3.24
CA LEU A 83 3.11 22.36 2.84
C LEU A 83 2.83 21.84 1.44
N SER A 84 1.76 22.28 0.77
CA SER A 84 1.33 21.74 -0.52
C SER A 84 2.44 21.84 -1.58
N ASP A 85 3.06 23.00 -1.76
CA ASP A 85 4.12 23.20 -2.75
C ASP A 85 5.34 22.31 -2.47
N PHE A 86 5.75 22.22 -1.20
CA PHE A 86 6.83 21.32 -0.78
C PHE A 86 6.49 19.85 -1.05
N LEU A 87 5.28 19.40 -0.73
CA LEU A 87 4.84 18.02 -0.91
C LEU A 87 4.62 17.65 -2.37
N THR A 88 4.07 18.54 -3.17
CA THR A 88 3.91 18.37 -4.62
C THR A 88 5.27 18.22 -5.29
N ARG A 89 6.22 19.12 -5.00
CA ARG A 89 7.61 19.00 -5.49
C ARG A 89 8.25 17.69 -5.02
N SER A 90 8.08 17.31 -3.76
CA SER A 90 8.58 16.04 -3.22
C SER A 90 8.00 14.82 -3.94
N TYR A 91 6.74 14.90 -4.33
CA TYR A 91 6.01 13.85 -5.00
C TYR A 91 6.41 13.74 -6.47
N ASP A 92 6.72 14.86 -7.12
CA ASP A 92 7.15 14.91 -8.53
C ASP A 92 8.58 14.42 -8.76
N ILE A 93 9.43 14.39 -7.72
CA ILE A 93 10.80 13.83 -7.79
C ILE A 93 10.80 12.35 -8.22
N GLY A 94 9.77 11.58 -7.86
CA GLY A 94 9.66 10.16 -8.18
C GLY A 94 10.31 9.23 -7.14
N GLY A 95 10.06 7.93 -7.33
CA GLY A 95 10.66 6.86 -6.54
C GLY A 95 10.23 6.84 -5.07
N ILE A 96 11.16 6.46 -4.19
CA ILE A 96 10.90 6.27 -2.75
C ILE A 96 10.49 7.60 -2.07
N THR A 97 10.99 8.73 -2.56
CA THR A 97 10.67 10.07 -2.03
C THR A 97 9.18 10.37 -2.22
N SER A 98 8.64 10.08 -3.40
CA SER A 98 7.20 10.26 -3.68
C SER A 98 6.34 9.39 -2.77
N VAL A 99 6.76 8.15 -2.55
CA VAL A 99 6.05 7.21 -1.66
C VAL A 99 5.97 7.74 -0.23
N MET A 100 7.05 8.37 0.27
CA MET A 100 7.06 8.98 1.60
C MET A 100 6.16 10.23 1.66
N ALA A 101 6.21 11.07 0.63
CA ALA A 101 5.40 12.29 0.54
C ALA A 101 3.89 12.00 0.40
N LEU A 102 3.54 10.90 -0.25
CA LEU A 102 2.16 10.53 -0.59
C LEU A 102 1.22 10.47 0.63
N ASN A 103 1.70 9.97 1.79
CA ASN A 103 0.89 9.95 3.02
C ASN A 103 0.48 11.35 3.47
N SER A 104 1.43 12.29 3.47
CA SER A 104 1.16 13.68 3.84
C SER A 104 0.30 14.39 2.81
N LEU A 105 0.56 14.14 1.52
CA LEU A 105 -0.22 14.70 0.42
C LEU A 105 -1.68 14.23 0.47
N PHE A 106 -1.91 12.93 0.74
CA PHE A 106 -3.26 12.38 0.87
C PHE A 106 -4.05 13.00 2.02
N ILE A 107 -3.40 13.31 3.15
CA ILE A 107 -4.05 14.04 4.25
C ILE A 107 -4.45 15.45 3.81
N LEU A 108 -3.60 16.15 3.06
CA LEU A 108 -3.96 17.48 2.54
C LEU A 108 -5.12 17.41 1.55
N ILE A 109 -5.15 16.40 0.68
CA ILE A 109 -6.25 16.20 -0.28
C ILE A 109 -7.56 15.90 0.45
N THR A 110 -7.54 15.05 1.48
CA THR A 110 -8.76 14.56 2.14
C THR A 110 -9.27 15.44 3.28
N GLN A 111 -8.40 16.17 3.98
CA GLN A 111 -8.77 16.95 5.18
C GLN A 111 -8.66 18.46 4.98
N HIS A 112 -7.95 18.89 3.94
CA HIS A 112 -7.68 20.31 3.68
C HIS A 112 -8.05 20.72 2.25
N ASP A 113 -8.88 19.93 1.57
CA ASP A 113 -9.44 20.17 0.23
C ASP A 113 -8.39 20.60 -0.81
N LEU A 114 -7.19 20.02 -0.73
CA LEU A 114 -6.16 20.26 -1.74
C LEU A 114 -6.51 19.51 -3.02
N GLU A 115 -6.76 20.25 -4.10
CA GLU A 115 -6.91 19.66 -5.42
C GLU A 115 -5.54 19.31 -6.00
N TYR A 116 -5.36 18.03 -6.33
CA TYR A 116 -4.17 17.54 -6.99
C TYR A 116 -4.54 16.88 -8.32
N PRO A 117 -4.19 17.49 -9.48
CA PRO A 117 -4.56 16.96 -10.78
C PRO A 117 -3.92 15.59 -11.01
N ASP A 118 -4.66 14.69 -11.64
CA ASP A 118 -4.19 13.36 -12.04
C ASP A 118 -3.57 12.51 -10.92
N PHE A 119 -4.06 12.69 -9.68
CA PHE A 119 -3.60 11.95 -8.51
C PHE A 119 -3.47 10.44 -8.77
N TYR A 120 -4.52 9.83 -9.34
CA TYR A 120 -4.53 8.40 -9.59
C TYR A 120 -3.60 7.94 -10.70
N ASN A 121 -3.37 8.72 -11.75
CA ASN A 121 -2.41 8.37 -12.80
C ASN A 121 -0.97 8.38 -12.24
N LYS A 122 -0.64 9.35 -11.38
CA LYS A 122 0.66 9.36 -10.69
C LYS A 122 0.76 8.22 -9.66
N LEU A 123 -0.31 7.94 -8.92
CA LEU A 123 -0.35 6.80 -8.00
C LEU A 123 -0.17 5.46 -8.74
N TYR A 124 -0.78 5.33 -9.91
CA TYR A 124 -0.63 4.20 -10.81
C TYR A 124 0.81 4.09 -11.31
N ALA A 125 1.45 5.20 -11.67
CA ALA A 125 2.85 5.22 -12.10
C ALA A 125 3.82 4.75 -10.99
N LEU A 126 3.54 5.02 -9.71
CA LEU A 126 4.37 4.58 -8.58
C LEU A 126 4.33 3.07 -8.32
N LEU A 127 3.37 2.34 -8.90
CA LEU A 127 3.32 0.89 -8.81
C LEU A 127 4.37 0.24 -9.72
N GLU A 128 5.59 0.17 -9.23
CA GLU A 128 6.71 -0.49 -9.89
C GLU A 128 7.25 -1.64 -9.04
N PRO A 129 7.90 -2.67 -9.62
CA PRO A 129 8.44 -3.81 -8.86
C PRO A 129 9.27 -3.45 -7.60
N PRO A 130 10.11 -2.38 -7.60
CA PRO A 130 10.89 -2.00 -6.42
C PRO A 130 10.04 -1.63 -5.18
N ILE A 131 8.78 -1.23 -5.36
CA ILE A 131 7.92 -0.81 -4.24
C ILE A 131 7.67 -1.95 -3.25
N PHE A 132 7.67 -3.19 -3.71
CA PHE A 132 7.44 -4.36 -2.86
C PHE A 132 8.64 -4.69 -1.98
N MET A 133 9.84 -4.17 -2.30
CA MET A 133 11.06 -4.33 -1.48
C MET A 133 11.37 -3.08 -0.68
N ALA A 134 10.66 -1.98 -0.91
CA ALA A 134 10.92 -0.72 -0.26
C ALA A 134 10.69 -0.80 1.26
N ARG A 135 11.53 -0.11 2.04
CA ARG A 135 11.43 -0.02 3.51
C ARG A 135 10.06 0.47 4.00
N TYR A 136 9.42 1.36 3.23
CA TYR A 136 8.15 2.00 3.57
C TYR A 136 6.94 1.39 2.85
N ARG A 137 7.09 0.19 2.26
CA ARG A 137 6.02 -0.47 1.51
C ARG A 137 4.74 -0.68 2.30
N SER A 138 4.82 -0.97 3.60
CA SER A 138 3.63 -1.20 4.43
C SER A 138 2.73 0.02 4.46
N GLN A 139 3.34 1.19 4.71
CA GLN A 139 2.65 2.48 4.72
C GLN A 139 2.07 2.82 3.34
N PHE A 140 2.81 2.50 2.27
CA PHE A 140 2.34 2.72 0.89
C PHE A 140 1.11 1.88 0.55
N PHE A 141 1.14 0.57 0.80
CA PHE A 141 0.03 -0.31 0.43
C PHE A 141 -1.20 -0.13 1.32
N GLU A 142 -1.01 0.23 2.60
CA GLU A 142 -2.12 0.64 3.46
C GLU A 142 -2.77 1.94 2.97
N LEU A 143 -1.97 2.88 2.45
CA LEU A 143 -2.50 4.09 1.85
C LEU A 143 -3.19 3.81 0.52
N LEU A 144 -2.61 2.94 -0.32
CA LEU A 144 -3.18 2.52 -1.58
C LEU A 144 -4.57 1.91 -1.38
N ASP A 145 -4.74 1.01 -0.40
CA ASP A 145 -6.06 0.45 -0.08
C ASP A 145 -7.07 1.53 0.34
N LYS A 146 -6.63 2.53 1.11
CA LYS A 146 -7.49 3.67 1.48
C LYS A 146 -7.89 4.51 0.27
N CYS A 147 -6.96 4.81 -0.64
CA CYS A 147 -7.26 5.55 -1.87
C CYS A 147 -8.27 4.77 -2.74
N LEU A 148 -8.09 3.46 -2.87
CA LEU A 148 -8.96 2.57 -3.66
C LEU A 148 -10.27 2.19 -2.94
N LYS A 149 -10.48 2.62 -1.69
CA LYS A 149 -11.75 2.45 -0.96
C LYS A 149 -12.77 3.57 -1.26
N SER A 150 -12.37 4.60 -2.02
CA SER A 150 -13.25 5.71 -2.38
C SER A 150 -14.49 5.25 -3.17
N SER A 151 -15.67 5.75 -2.82
CA SER A 151 -16.95 5.43 -3.46
C SER A 151 -17.05 5.95 -4.90
N HIS A 152 -16.31 7.00 -5.24
CA HIS A 152 -16.37 7.67 -6.55
C HIS A 152 -15.31 7.15 -7.54
N LEU A 153 -14.72 5.98 -7.26
CA LEU A 153 -13.72 5.37 -8.13
C LEU A 153 -14.38 4.78 -9.40
N PRO A 154 -14.04 5.23 -10.61
CA PRO A 154 -14.56 4.65 -11.84
C PRO A 154 -14.11 3.20 -12.04
N ALA A 155 -14.94 2.39 -12.70
CA ALA A 155 -14.65 0.97 -12.93
C ALA A 155 -13.37 0.73 -13.75
N TYR A 156 -13.11 1.55 -14.78
CA TYR A 156 -11.89 1.43 -15.59
C TYR A 156 -10.63 1.62 -14.76
N LEU A 157 -10.70 2.49 -13.74
CA LEU A 157 -9.57 2.84 -12.89
C LEU A 157 -9.26 1.67 -11.94
N ALA A 158 -10.30 1.14 -11.28
CA ALA A 158 -10.20 -0.07 -10.47
C ALA A 158 -9.63 -1.25 -11.28
N ALA A 159 -10.11 -1.44 -12.52
CA ALA A 159 -9.61 -2.47 -13.43
C ALA A 159 -8.13 -2.27 -13.77
N ALA A 160 -7.71 -1.03 -14.06
CA ALA A 160 -6.31 -0.72 -14.35
C ALA A 160 -5.40 -1.08 -13.16
N PHE A 161 -5.78 -0.67 -11.94
CA PHE A 161 -5.05 -1.02 -10.72
C PHE A 161 -5.01 -2.54 -10.49
N ALA A 162 -6.14 -3.24 -10.60
CA ALA A 162 -6.21 -4.68 -10.43
C ALA A 162 -5.31 -5.42 -11.43
N LYS A 163 -5.39 -5.07 -12.72
CA LYS A 163 -4.58 -5.68 -13.77
C LYS A 163 -3.10 -5.38 -13.60
N LYS A 164 -2.71 -4.13 -13.30
CA LYS A 164 -1.30 -3.81 -13.04
C LYS A 164 -0.74 -4.53 -11.82
N LEU A 165 -1.49 -4.57 -10.71
CA LEU A 165 -1.10 -5.31 -9.52
C LEU A 165 -0.92 -6.80 -9.85
N SER A 166 -1.86 -7.41 -10.61
CA SER A 166 -1.75 -8.82 -10.99
C SER A 166 -0.48 -9.14 -11.79
N ARG A 167 -0.06 -8.25 -12.70
CA ARG A 167 1.21 -8.39 -13.42
C ARG A 167 2.43 -8.23 -12.50
N LEU A 168 2.37 -7.29 -11.57
CA LEU A 168 3.44 -7.12 -10.58
C LEU A 168 3.58 -8.35 -9.70
N ALA A 169 2.46 -9.02 -9.37
CA ALA A 169 2.45 -10.22 -8.54
C ALA A 169 3.33 -11.38 -9.05
N LEU A 170 3.62 -11.40 -10.36
CA LEU A 170 4.50 -12.38 -11.01
C LEU A 170 5.99 -12.13 -10.74
N TYR A 171 6.37 -10.88 -10.49
CA TYR A 171 7.76 -10.49 -10.23
C TYR A 171 8.05 -10.32 -8.73
N THR A 172 7.02 -10.34 -7.89
CA THR A 172 7.15 -10.07 -6.46
C THR A 172 7.49 -11.32 -5.65
N PRO A 173 8.11 -11.15 -4.47
CA PRO A 173 8.24 -12.22 -3.49
C PRO A 173 6.86 -12.70 -3.03
N PRO A 174 6.78 -13.89 -2.42
CA PRO A 174 5.53 -14.49 -1.95
C PRO A 174 4.77 -13.59 -0.99
N SER A 175 5.47 -12.83 -0.12
CA SER A 175 4.80 -11.89 0.78
C SER A 175 4.15 -10.72 0.03
N GLY A 176 4.77 -10.27 -1.06
CA GLY A 176 4.20 -9.28 -1.98
C GLY A 176 3.01 -9.85 -2.74
N SER A 177 3.10 -11.10 -3.23
CA SER A 177 1.99 -11.75 -3.93
C SER A 177 0.77 -11.93 -3.03
N LEU A 178 0.93 -12.31 -1.76
CA LEU A 178 -0.16 -12.36 -0.77
C LEU A 178 -0.84 -10.99 -0.60
N LEU A 179 -0.05 -9.92 -0.51
CA LEU A 179 -0.55 -8.55 -0.39
C LEU A 179 -1.32 -8.11 -1.65
N VAL A 180 -0.81 -8.46 -2.83
CA VAL A 180 -1.51 -8.19 -4.10
C VAL A 180 -2.84 -8.93 -4.17
N ILE A 181 -2.87 -10.22 -3.82
CA ILE A 181 -4.09 -11.03 -3.83
C ILE A 181 -5.13 -10.42 -2.88
N ALA A 182 -4.73 -9.96 -1.68
CA ALA A 182 -5.62 -9.28 -0.75
C ALA A 182 -6.21 -7.99 -1.34
N LEU A 183 -5.38 -7.17 -2.00
CA LEU A 183 -5.84 -5.95 -2.66
C LEU A 183 -6.82 -6.23 -3.80
N ILE A 184 -6.52 -7.22 -4.65
CA ILE A 184 -7.38 -7.62 -5.77
C ILE A 184 -8.71 -8.19 -5.25
N HIS A 185 -8.68 -9.04 -4.23
CA HIS A 185 -9.87 -9.56 -3.56
C HIS A 185 -10.77 -8.42 -3.07
N ASN A 186 -10.19 -7.43 -2.39
CA ASN A 186 -10.93 -6.26 -1.91
C ASN A 186 -11.48 -5.42 -3.05
N LEU A 187 -10.73 -5.21 -4.14
CA LEU A 187 -11.19 -4.47 -5.32
C LEU A 187 -12.39 -5.15 -6.00
N LEU A 188 -12.30 -6.46 -6.27
CA LEU A 188 -13.37 -7.25 -6.89
C LEU A 188 -14.64 -7.24 -6.03
N ARG A 189 -14.50 -7.37 -4.70
CA ARG A 189 -15.62 -7.29 -3.76
C ARG A 189 -16.27 -5.90 -3.70
N ARG A 190 -15.47 -4.83 -3.81
CA ARG A 190 -15.96 -3.43 -3.76
C ARG A 190 -16.63 -3.00 -5.06
N HIS A 191 -16.10 -3.46 -6.20
CA HIS A 191 -16.55 -3.06 -7.54
C HIS A 191 -16.97 -4.27 -8.38
N PRO A 192 -18.25 -4.70 -8.33
CA PRO A 192 -18.73 -5.85 -9.11
C PRO A 192 -18.54 -5.70 -10.62
N SER A 193 -18.48 -4.47 -11.15
CA SER A 193 -18.26 -4.19 -12.58
C SER A 193 -16.90 -4.68 -13.11
N ILE A 194 -15.90 -4.88 -12.23
CA ILE A 194 -14.59 -5.42 -12.63
C ILE A 194 -14.52 -6.95 -12.49
N ASN A 195 -15.58 -7.63 -12.05
CA ASN A 195 -15.61 -9.10 -12.03
C ASN A 195 -15.56 -9.72 -13.43
N CYS A 196 -15.87 -8.93 -14.46
CA CYS A 196 -15.61 -9.26 -15.87
C CYS A 196 -14.13 -9.56 -16.17
N LEU A 197 -13.20 -9.20 -15.27
CA LEU A 197 -11.79 -9.55 -15.42
C LEU A 197 -11.47 -11.00 -14.99
N VAL A 198 -12.31 -11.59 -14.14
CA VAL A 198 -12.18 -12.97 -13.64
C VAL A 198 -13.01 -13.92 -14.49
N HIS A 199 -14.26 -13.55 -14.77
CA HIS A 199 -15.18 -14.34 -15.58
C HIS A 199 -15.75 -13.49 -16.70
N ARG A 200 -15.65 -13.98 -17.95
CA ARG A 200 -16.22 -13.33 -19.12
C ARG A 200 -17.18 -14.28 -19.80
N ASP A 201 -18.45 -13.92 -19.78
CA ASP A 201 -19.44 -14.57 -20.62
C ASP A 201 -19.21 -14.14 -22.07
N HIS A 202 -18.66 -15.04 -22.88
CA HIS A 202 -18.43 -14.81 -24.31
C HIS A 202 -19.73 -14.52 -25.09
N ILE A 203 -20.89 -14.84 -24.51
CA ILE A 203 -22.21 -14.70 -25.12
C ILE A 203 -22.67 -13.24 -25.16
N GLU A 204 -22.46 -12.46 -24.09
CA GLU A 204 -22.88 -11.05 -24.05
C GLU A 204 -22.04 -10.15 -24.97
N MET A 205 -20.78 -10.51 -25.24
CA MET A 205 -19.92 -9.76 -26.17
C MET A 205 -20.33 -9.96 -27.64
N ALA A 206 -20.75 -11.17 -28.01
CA ALA A 206 -21.27 -11.44 -29.36
C ALA A 206 -22.60 -10.70 -29.61
N GLU A 207 -23.47 -10.61 -28.60
CA GLU A 207 -24.72 -9.85 -28.68
C GLU A 207 -24.48 -8.33 -28.67
N ALA A 208 -23.55 -7.81 -27.86
CA ALA A 208 -23.19 -6.40 -27.87
C ALA A 208 -22.49 -5.94 -29.16
N GLU A 209 -21.77 -6.84 -29.84
CA GLU A 209 -21.23 -6.61 -31.19
C GLU A 209 -22.33 -6.68 -32.25
N ALA A 210 -23.27 -7.61 -32.15
CA ALA A 210 -24.41 -7.73 -33.08
C ALA A 210 -25.41 -6.57 -32.99
N ILE A 211 -25.55 -5.93 -31.82
CA ILE A 211 -26.42 -4.76 -31.65
C ILE A 211 -25.81 -3.50 -32.30
N LYS A 212 -24.48 -3.41 -32.40
CA LYS A 212 -23.79 -2.29 -33.08
C LYS A 212 -23.79 -2.39 -34.61
N THR A 213 -24.11 -3.57 -35.17
CA THR A 213 -24.15 -3.79 -36.63
C THR A 213 -25.49 -3.45 -37.29
N ASN A 214 -26.47 -2.93 -36.55
CA ASN A 214 -27.79 -2.59 -37.08
C ASN A 214 -27.95 -1.14 -37.59
N GLU A 215 -26.87 -0.44 -37.95
CA GLU A 215 -26.94 0.79 -38.73
C GLU A 215 -26.46 0.57 -40.17
N PRO A 216 -27.15 1.11 -41.19
CA PRO A 216 -26.94 0.75 -42.57
C PRO A 216 -25.61 1.31 -43.08
N GLU A 217 -24.89 0.45 -43.80
CA GLU A 217 -23.62 0.70 -44.45
C GLU A 217 -23.55 2.07 -45.15
N LYS A 218 -22.76 3.00 -44.59
CA LYS A 218 -22.15 4.09 -45.35
C LYS A 218 -20.67 4.20 -45.00
N ASN A 219 -19.87 3.91 -46.03
CA ASN A 219 -18.42 4.08 -46.16
C ASN A 219 -17.82 5.19 -45.29
N VAL A 220 -17.09 4.80 -44.25
CA VAL A 220 -15.93 5.55 -43.73
C VAL A 220 -14.90 4.52 -43.24
N ASP A 221 -13.76 4.48 -43.95
CA ASP A 221 -12.43 3.99 -43.56
C ASP A 221 -12.33 2.78 -42.61
N LYS A 222 -11.98 1.62 -43.20
CA LYS A 222 -11.62 0.35 -42.55
C LYS A 222 -10.28 0.40 -41.76
N HIS A 223 -10.12 1.38 -40.89
CA HIS A 223 -8.95 1.53 -40.01
C HIS A 223 -9.32 1.89 -38.56
N SER A 224 -10.30 1.20 -37.95
CA SER A 224 -10.43 1.18 -36.48
C SER A 224 -11.29 0.01 -35.96
N ALA A 225 -11.34 -1.12 -36.67
CA ALA A 225 -11.83 -2.37 -36.08
C ALA A 225 -10.60 -3.08 -35.52
N ILE A 226 -10.47 -3.15 -34.19
CA ILE A 226 -9.43 -3.92 -33.51
C ILE A 226 -9.67 -5.40 -33.85
N THR A 227 -9.03 -5.87 -34.92
CA THR A 227 -8.80 -7.28 -35.20
C THR A 227 -7.75 -7.81 -34.21
N THR A 228 -8.05 -7.81 -32.91
CA THR A 228 -7.25 -8.58 -31.97
C THR A 228 -7.54 -10.04 -32.25
N LYS A 229 -6.50 -10.78 -32.64
CA LYS A 229 -6.55 -12.25 -32.73
C LYS A 229 -7.27 -12.80 -31.48
N PRO A 230 -8.12 -13.83 -31.61
CA PRO A 230 -8.75 -14.44 -30.44
C PRO A 230 -7.66 -14.81 -29.41
N GLY A 231 -7.76 -14.25 -28.20
CA GLY A 231 -6.80 -14.45 -27.11
C GLY A 231 -5.67 -13.42 -26.99
N ALA A 232 -5.60 -12.37 -27.83
CA ALA A 232 -4.66 -11.28 -27.62
C ALA A 232 -5.14 -10.33 -26.49
N ASP A 233 -4.37 -10.22 -25.40
CA ASP A 233 -4.66 -9.31 -24.29
C ASP A 233 -4.53 -7.85 -24.74
N PRO A 234 -5.62 -7.03 -24.70
CA PRO A 234 -5.59 -5.63 -25.13
C PRO A 234 -4.90 -4.69 -24.12
N PHE A 235 -4.50 -5.18 -22.94
CA PHE A 235 -3.89 -4.34 -21.90
C PHE A 235 -2.46 -3.89 -22.27
N VAL A 236 -2.25 -2.57 -22.26
CA VAL A 236 -0.95 -1.94 -22.50
C VAL A 236 -0.22 -1.73 -21.16
N ARG A 237 0.98 -2.30 -21.02
CA ARG A 237 1.73 -2.32 -19.75
C ARG A 237 2.44 -1.00 -19.46
N GLU A 238 3.01 -0.39 -20.49
CA GLU A 238 3.91 0.75 -20.41
C GLU A 238 3.15 2.07 -20.23
N GLU A 239 1.85 2.05 -20.49
CA GLU A 239 0.97 3.21 -20.42
C GLU A 239 0.81 3.66 -18.96
N LYS A 240 0.99 4.97 -18.71
CA LYS A 240 0.82 5.56 -17.38
C LYS A 240 -0.61 6.05 -17.14
N ASP A 241 -1.32 6.36 -18.22
CA ASP A 241 -2.71 6.78 -18.17
C ASP A 241 -3.63 5.57 -17.99
N THR A 242 -4.36 5.56 -16.87
CA THR A 242 -5.24 4.46 -16.52
C THR A 242 -6.37 4.24 -17.52
N LEU A 243 -6.86 5.31 -18.17
CA LEU A 243 -7.89 5.27 -19.22
C LEU A 243 -7.40 4.54 -20.49
N LYS A 244 -6.16 4.82 -20.91
CA LYS A 244 -5.57 4.26 -22.14
C LYS A 244 -5.07 2.83 -21.96
N SER A 245 -4.90 2.38 -20.71
CA SER A 245 -4.44 1.02 -20.39
C SER A 245 -5.35 -0.10 -20.91
N LYS A 246 -6.63 0.19 -21.22
CA LYS A 246 -7.66 -0.79 -21.68
C LYS A 246 -7.81 -2.01 -20.76
N ALA A 247 -7.51 -1.88 -19.48
CA ALA A 247 -7.54 -2.99 -18.53
C ALA A 247 -8.92 -3.66 -18.40
N LEU A 248 -10.02 -2.91 -18.53
CA LEU A 248 -11.38 -3.46 -18.47
C LEU A 248 -11.67 -4.44 -19.62
N GLN A 249 -10.91 -4.39 -20.71
CA GLN A 249 -11.04 -5.31 -21.85
C GLN A 249 -10.14 -6.55 -21.73
N SER A 250 -9.31 -6.63 -20.69
CA SER A 250 -8.41 -7.76 -20.38
C SER A 250 -9.01 -8.73 -19.35
N SER A 251 -8.40 -9.90 -19.18
CA SER A 251 -8.64 -10.82 -18.05
C SER A 251 -7.43 -10.92 -17.11
N LEU A 252 -7.60 -11.51 -15.92
CA LEU A 252 -6.55 -11.66 -14.88
C LEU A 252 -5.84 -13.02 -14.93
N TRP A 253 -5.29 -13.40 -16.08
CA TRP A 253 -4.55 -14.67 -16.21
C TRP A 253 -3.33 -14.75 -15.29
N GLU A 254 -2.75 -13.62 -14.91
CA GLU A 254 -1.61 -13.58 -14.00
C GLU A 254 -1.94 -14.19 -12.63
N ILE A 255 -3.16 -13.96 -12.13
CA ILE A 255 -3.63 -14.55 -10.87
C ILE A 255 -3.85 -16.06 -11.03
N GLU A 256 -4.35 -16.49 -12.18
CA GLU A 256 -4.52 -17.92 -12.48
C GLU A 256 -3.18 -18.67 -12.42
N THR A 257 -2.09 -18.04 -12.92
CA THR A 257 -0.76 -18.67 -12.82
C THR A 257 -0.26 -18.81 -11.37
N LEU A 258 -0.66 -17.89 -10.48
CA LEU A 258 -0.32 -17.96 -9.06
C LEU A 258 -1.03 -19.09 -8.32
N ARG A 259 -2.05 -19.74 -8.92
CA ARG A 259 -2.67 -20.93 -8.35
C ARG A 259 -1.67 -22.06 -8.16
N ARG A 260 -0.65 -22.17 -9.04
CA ARG A 260 0.43 -23.17 -8.96
C ARG A 260 1.72 -22.59 -8.38
N HIS A 261 1.60 -21.62 -7.48
CA HIS A 261 2.76 -21.00 -6.84
C HIS A 261 3.45 -21.95 -5.83
N TYR A 262 4.77 -21.87 -5.74
CA TYR A 262 5.57 -22.75 -4.87
C TYR A 262 5.24 -22.62 -3.37
N CYS A 263 4.84 -21.42 -2.94
CA CYS A 263 4.40 -21.17 -1.58
C CYS A 263 2.91 -21.57 -1.42
N PRO A 264 2.59 -22.55 -0.56
CA PRO A 264 1.21 -23.03 -0.40
C PRO A 264 0.22 -21.96 0.09
N ALA A 265 0.69 -20.98 0.89
CA ALA A 265 -0.15 -19.90 1.38
C ALA A 265 -0.70 -19.03 0.24
N VAL A 266 0.13 -18.75 -0.77
CA VAL A 266 -0.26 -17.99 -1.96
C VAL A 266 -1.30 -18.77 -2.77
N SER A 267 -1.02 -20.04 -3.07
CA SER A 267 -1.93 -20.92 -3.83
C SER A 267 -3.31 -21.04 -3.16
N ARG A 268 -3.36 -21.27 -1.85
CA ARG A 268 -4.63 -21.32 -1.09
C ARG A 268 -5.38 -20.00 -1.10
N PHE A 269 -4.67 -18.88 -1.05
CA PHE A 269 -5.32 -17.58 -1.06
C PHE A 269 -5.89 -17.23 -2.44
N VAL A 270 -5.21 -17.62 -3.53
CA VAL A 270 -5.78 -17.48 -4.90
C VAL A 270 -7.10 -18.23 -5.02
N ALA A 271 -7.24 -19.41 -4.42
CA ALA A 271 -8.51 -20.16 -4.44
C ALA A 271 -9.69 -19.39 -3.80
N SER A 272 -9.43 -18.42 -2.91
CA SER A 272 -10.52 -17.58 -2.37
C SER A 272 -11.13 -16.63 -3.39
N LEU A 273 -10.42 -16.34 -4.49
CA LEU A 273 -10.90 -15.50 -5.60
C LEU A 273 -11.85 -16.24 -6.55
N GLU A 274 -11.92 -17.57 -6.48
CA GLU A 274 -12.82 -18.39 -7.30
C GLU A 274 -14.26 -18.33 -6.79
N ASN A 275 -14.44 -18.09 -5.50
CA ASN A 275 -15.75 -17.91 -4.91
C ASN A 275 -16.39 -16.63 -5.44
N ASP A 276 -17.71 -16.63 -5.61
CA ASP A 276 -18.43 -15.43 -6.00
C ASP A 276 -18.30 -14.33 -4.92
N LEU A 277 -17.43 -13.36 -5.20
CA LEU A 277 -17.13 -12.25 -4.31
C LEU A 277 -18.25 -11.21 -4.24
N THR A 278 -19.25 -11.28 -5.13
CA THR A 278 -20.41 -10.36 -5.11
C THR A 278 -21.28 -10.60 -3.87
N VAL A 279 -21.30 -11.83 -3.35
CA VAL A 279 -22.09 -12.22 -2.20
C VAL A 279 -21.40 -11.75 -0.91
N ARG A 280 -21.64 -10.49 -0.55
CA ARG A 280 -21.04 -9.82 0.63
C ARG A 280 -21.31 -10.51 1.97
N SER A 281 -22.33 -11.36 2.06
CA SER A 281 -22.65 -12.14 3.27
C SER A 281 -21.71 -13.33 3.48
N LYS A 282 -21.11 -13.86 2.41
CA LYS A 282 -20.20 -15.02 2.44
C LYS A 282 -18.73 -14.61 2.43
N THR A 283 -18.43 -13.38 2.02
CA THR A 283 -17.06 -12.88 1.87
C THR A 283 -16.81 -11.67 2.77
N THR A 284 -15.67 -11.65 3.46
CA THR A 284 -15.22 -10.54 4.30
C THR A 284 -14.10 -9.75 3.63
N GLU A 285 -13.99 -8.45 3.91
CA GLU A 285 -12.82 -7.68 3.45
C GLU A 285 -11.56 -8.21 4.15
N VAL A 286 -10.50 -8.39 3.38
CA VAL A 286 -9.21 -8.83 3.91
C VAL A 286 -8.46 -7.61 4.44
N ALA A 287 -7.99 -7.69 5.68
CA ALA A 287 -7.21 -6.62 6.29
C ALA A 287 -5.81 -6.53 5.65
N VAL A 288 -5.61 -5.55 4.77
CA VAL A 288 -4.35 -5.33 4.04
C VAL A 288 -3.15 -5.14 4.98
N LYS A 289 -3.39 -4.55 6.17
CA LYS A 289 -2.39 -4.32 7.21
C LYS A 289 -1.70 -5.60 7.70
N ASP A 290 -2.41 -6.73 7.69
CA ASP A 290 -1.86 -8.00 8.17
C ASP A 290 -0.79 -8.53 7.20
N PHE A 291 -0.92 -8.21 5.92
CA PHE A 291 0.01 -8.63 4.86
C PHE A 291 1.06 -7.55 4.52
N SER A 292 0.79 -6.28 4.83
CA SER A 292 1.62 -5.13 4.45
C SER A 292 3.05 -5.21 5.02
N SER A 293 3.19 -5.82 6.21
CA SER A 293 4.46 -5.98 6.92
C SER A 293 5.18 -7.32 6.66
N GLY A 294 4.53 -8.26 5.96
CA GLY A 294 5.04 -9.63 5.80
C GLY A 294 6.34 -9.70 5.00
N SER A 295 7.37 -10.36 5.53
CA SER A 295 8.67 -10.54 4.89
C SER A 295 8.97 -12.03 4.70
N TYR A 296 10.08 -12.37 4.03
CA TYR A 296 10.54 -13.76 4.00
C TYR A 296 10.76 -14.34 5.40
N GLY A 297 11.23 -13.51 6.35
CA GLY A 297 11.37 -13.91 7.74
C GLY A 297 10.05 -14.28 8.39
N THR A 298 8.96 -13.57 8.10
CA THR A 298 7.64 -13.90 8.68
C THR A 298 7.11 -15.21 8.10
N ILE A 299 7.25 -15.42 6.78
CA ILE A 299 6.83 -16.67 6.13
C ILE A 299 7.61 -17.86 6.68
N PHE A 300 8.93 -17.69 6.84
CA PHE A 300 9.79 -18.73 7.38
C PHE A 300 9.44 -19.07 8.84
N LEU A 301 9.28 -18.06 9.69
CA LEU A 301 8.90 -18.26 11.08
C LEU A 301 7.52 -18.91 11.21
N GLU A 302 6.57 -18.51 10.36
CA GLU A 302 5.26 -19.15 10.31
C GLU A 302 5.40 -20.63 9.97
N GLU A 303 6.20 -20.98 8.96
CA GLU A 303 6.42 -22.38 8.58
C GLU A 303 7.12 -23.19 9.68
N VAL A 304 8.12 -22.63 10.34
CA VAL A 304 8.82 -23.29 11.47
C VAL A 304 7.90 -23.47 12.67
N SER A 305 6.99 -22.52 12.91
CA SER A 305 6.03 -22.59 14.02
C SER A 305 4.87 -23.56 13.76
N ARG A 306 4.69 -24.02 12.51
CA ARG A 306 3.58 -24.93 12.17
C ARG A 306 3.76 -26.26 12.89
N ARG A 307 2.70 -26.65 13.59
CA ARG A 307 2.62 -27.97 14.24
C ARG A 307 2.42 -29.03 13.18
N ILE A 308 3.50 -29.71 12.83
CA ILE A 308 3.48 -30.84 11.90
C ILE A 308 2.95 -32.06 12.65
N LYS A 309 1.75 -32.53 12.29
CA LYS A 309 1.15 -33.73 12.89
C LYS A 309 1.76 -35.04 12.39
N GLN A 310 2.34 -35.03 11.18
CA GLN A 310 2.95 -36.18 10.53
C GLN A 310 4.28 -35.77 9.93
N VAL A 311 5.38 -36.39 10.37
CA VAL A 311 6.71 -36.11 9.82
C VAL A 311 6.74 -36.61 8.37
N PRO A 312 6.97 -35.75 7.37
CA PRO A 312 7.12 -36.20 5.99
C PRO A 312 8.42 -36.98 5.86
N LEU A 313 8.32 -38.31 5.81
CA LEU A 313 9.47 -39.24 5.74
C LEU A 313 10.09 -39.33 4.33
N ALA A 314 9.36 -38.94 3.28
CA ALA A 314 9.87 -38.91 1.91
C ALA A 314 9.13 -37.87 1.05
N PHE A 315 9.88 -37.11 0.25
CA PHE A 315 9.34 -36.27 -0.82
C PHE A 315 8.98 -37.11 -2.07
N TYR A 316 9.66 -38.25 -2.26
CA TYR A 316 9.49 -39.11 -3.43
C TYR A 316 8.64 -40.34 -3.12
N LYS A 317 7.71 -40.67 -4.01
CA LYS A 317 6.92 -41.92 -3.96
C LYS A 317 7.76 -43.16 -4.24
N THR A 318 8.85 -43.01 -5.00
CA THR A 318 9.85 -44.04 -5.29
C THR A 318 11.22 -43.43 -5.04
N ILE A 319 12.11 -44.15 -4.34
CA ILE A 319 13.45 -43.64 -4.03
C ILE A 319 14.26 -43.61 -5.33
N PRO A 320 14.67 -42.44 -5.84
CA PRO A 320 15.49 -42.39 -7.05
C PRO A 320 16.85 -43.03 -6.77
N SER A 321 17.30 -43.91 -7.66
CA SER A 321 18.59 -44.63 -7.55
C SER A 321 19.79 -43.72 -7.80
N THR A 322 19.59 -42.55 -8.41
CA THR A 322 20.64 -41.56 -8.68
C THR A 322 20.17 -40.17 -8.28
N LEU A 323 21.09 -39.38 -7.71
CA LEU A 323 20.81 -38.02 -7.23
C LEU A 323 20.86 -36.98 -8.38
N PHE A 324 21.54 -37.33 -9.49
CA PHE A 324 21.68 -36.50 -10.70
C PHE A 324 21.42 -37.36 -11.95
N PRO A 325 20.29 -37.19 -12.64
CA PRO A 325 19.91 -38.03 -13.78
C PRO A 325 20.84 -37.88 -15.00
N GLU A 326 21.56 -36.77 -15.15
CA GLU A 326 22.48 -36.54 -16.28
C GLU A 326 23.69 -37.48 -16.32
N LYS A 327 24.12 -38.04 -15.17
CA LYS A 327 25.27 -38.97 -15.13
C LYS A 327 24.88 -40.42 -15.43
N ALA A 328 23.61 -40.78 -15.26
CA ALA A 328 23.15 -42.14 -15.50
C ALA A 328 23.09 -42.51 -17.00
N ALA A 329 23.09 -41.53 -17.90
CA ALA A 329 23.09 -41.75 -19.35
C ALA A 329 24.49 -41.99 -19.95
N GLN A 330 25.57 -41.79 -19.17
CA GLN A 330 26.95 -42.06 -19.62
C GLN A 330 27.44 -43.45 -19.21
N ASP A 331 26.88 -44.04 -18.15
CA ASP A 331 27.28 -45.37 -17.64
C ASP A 331 26.49 -46.53 -18.30
N SER A 332 25.65 -46.25 -19.29
CA SER A 332 24.93 -47.23 -20.10
C SER A 332 25.35 -47.20 -21.58
N ALA A 333 26.65 -47.09 -21.85
CA ALA A 333 27.16 -47.57 -23.13
C ALA A 333 27.11 -49.11 -23.13
N PRO A 334 26.46 -49.76 -24.11
CA PRO A 334 26.51 -51.21 -24.22
C PRO A 334 27.97 -51.62 -24.44
N GLY A 335 28.46 -52.53 -23.60
CA GLY A 335 29.76 -53.16 -23.78
C GLY A 335 29.85 -53.75 -25.19
N LEU A 336 30.85 -53.31 -25.93
CA LEU A 336 31.31 -54.00 -27.13
C LEU A 336 31.83 -55.37 -26.69
N ASP A 337 31.08 -56.43 -26.99
CA ASP A 337 31.58 -57.79 -26.92
C ASP A 337 32.74 -57.95 -27.91
N PHE A 338 33.95 -58.08 -27.36
CA PHE A 338 35.10 -58.67 -28.05
C PHE A 338 35.53 -59.91 -27.27
N ALA A 339 35.08 -61.08 -27.75
CA ALA A 339 35.81 -62.35 -27.88
C ALA A 339 34.80 -63.50 -27.98
#